data_AF-A0A5J5C7I0-F1
#
_entry.id   AF-A0A5J5C7I0-F1
#
_cell.length_a   1.000
_cell.length_b   1.000
_cell.length_c   1.000
_cell.angle_alpha   90.00
_cell.angle_beta   90.00
_cell.angle_gamma   90.00
#
_symmetry.space_group_name_H-M   'P 1'
#
loop_
_entity.id
_entity.type
_entity.pdbx_description
1 polymer ?
#
loop_
_entity_poly.entity_id
_entity_poly.type
_entity_poly.pdbx_seq_one_letter_code
_entity_poly.pdbx_strand_id
1 'polypeptide(L)'
;MVKGKTKTFTDRQEREPVSPVRGLALGEPSTVWRNVNHPALPNRLRDLSWMVAHEILPVRSVMHSRGMSAHATCPRPGCGAPESVRHLLWECSAAV
;
A
#
# COMPACT_ATOMS: atom_id res chain seq x y z
N MET A 1 -39.32 26.96 35.01
CA MET A 1 -38.24 25.99 35.29
C MET A 1 -38.23 24.95 34.18
N VAL A 2 -37.58 25.23 33.04
CA VAL A 2 -37.49 24.29 31.92
C VAL A 2 -36.12 23.65 31.98
N LYS A 3 -36.07 22.37 32.38
CA LYS A 3 -34.82 21.61 32.51
C LYS A 3 -34.20 21.43 31.12
N GLY A 4 -33.10 22.12 30.84
CA GLY A 4 -32.29 21.93 29.65
C GLY A 4 -31.68 20.53 29.66
N LYS A 5 -32.08 19.69 28.69
CA LYS A 5 -31.41 18.42 28.41
C LYS A 5 -30.08 18.73 27.72
N THR A 6 -28.99 18.59 28.47
CA THR A 6 -27.63 18.48 27.92
C THR A 6 -27.62 17.35 26.91
N LYS A 7 -27.51 17.69 25.62
CA LYS A 7 -27.15 16.73 24.57
C LYS A 7 -25.70 16.32 24.83
N THR A 8 -25.51 15.18 25.47
CA THR A 8 -24.24 14.47 25.43
C THR A 8 -23.98 14.12 23.97
N PHE A 9 -23.07 14.85 23.33
CA PHE A 9 -22.46 14.45 22.06
C PHE A 9 -21.63 13.20 22.34
N THR A 10 -22.27 12.02 22.32
CA THR A 10 -21.54 10.77 22.14
C THR A 10 -21.03 10.77 20.71
N ASP A 11 -19.77 11.15 20.53
CA ASP A 11 -18.95 10.85 19.35
C ASP A 11 -18.84 9.32 19.23
N ARG A 12 -19.89 8.68 18.71
CA ARG A 12 -19.77 7.34 18.17
C ARG A 12 -19.16 7.53 16.79
N GLN A 13 -17.85 7.75 16.78
CA GLN A 13 -17.04 7.88 15.57
C GLN A 13 -17.25 6.60 14.77
N GLU A 14 -18.19 6.61 13.82
CA GLU A 14 -18.29 5.62 12.76
C GLU A 14 -16.99 5.76 11.97
N ARG A 15 -15.96 5.04 12.42
CA ARG A 15 -14.66 5.06 11.77
C ARG A 15 -14.88 4.65 10.33
N GLU A 16 -14.55 5.57 9.42
CA GLU A 16 -14.60 5.33 8.00
C GLU A 16 -13.93 3.99 7.68
N PRO A 17 -14.55 3.14 6.83
CA PRO A 17 -13.97 1.86 6.48
C PRO A 17 -12.57 2.08 5.91
N VAL A 18 -11.61 1.37 6.48
CA VAL A 18 -10.22 1.45 6.09
C VAL A 18 -10.08 1.04 4.62
N SER A 19 -9.28 1.77 3.84
CA SER A 19 -9.10 1.51 2.42
C SER A 19 -8.70 0.04 2.18
N PRO A 20 -9.28 -0.62 1.17
CA PRO A 20 -8.90 -1.99 0.86
C PRO A 20 -7.46 -2.04 0.37
N VAL A 21 -6.74 -3.09 0.77
CA VAL A 21 -5.43 -3.44 0.21
C VAL A 21 -5.67 -4.61 -0.73
N ARG A 22 -5.10 -4.56 -1.95
CA ARG A 22 -5.26 -5.63 -2.92
C ARG A 22 -4.77 -6.96 -2.32
N GLY A 23 -5.58 -8.00 -2.46
CA GLY A 23 -5.23 -9.35 -2.00
C GLY A 23 -5.43 -9.61 -0.51
N LEU A 24 -5.99 -8.69 0.28
CA LEU A 24 -6.31 -8.91 1.70
C LEU A 24 -7.82 -8.99 1.97
N ALA A 25 -8.20 -9.80 2.96
CA ALA A 25 -9.59 -9.94 3.39
C ALA A 25 -10.06 -8.72 4.22
N LEU A 26 -11.38 -8.51 4.32
CA LEU A 26 -11.94 -7.41 5.13
C LEU A 26 -11.51 -7.54 6.60
N GLY A 27 -10.91 -6.47 7.16
CA GLY A 27 -10.40 -6.41 8.54
C GLY A 27 -8.87 -6.50 8.68
N GLU A 28 -8.21 -7.20 7.76
CA GLU A 28 -6.75 -7.30 7.68
C GLU A 28 -6.01 -6.00 7.28
N PRO A 29 -6.60 -5.08 6.47
CA PRO A 29 -5.92 -3.85 6.05
C PRO A 29 -5.48 -2.96 7.20
N SER A 30 -6.15 -3.02 8.35
CA SER A 30 -5.86 -2.18 9.52
C SER A 30 -4.40 -2.28 9.98
N THR A 31 -3.82 -3.49 9.98
CA THR A 31 -2.41 -3.70 10.31
C THR A 31 -1.48 -3.18 9.23
N VAL A 32 -1.84 -3.35 7.96
CA VAL A 32 -1.06 -2.80 6.83
C VAL A 32 -0.98 -1.29 6.93
N TRP A 33 -2.12 -0.60 7.07
CA TRP A 33 -2.12 0.87 7.14
C TRP A 33 -1.44 1.43 8.37
N ARG A 34 -1.52 0.73 9.51
CA ARG A 34 -0.73 1.06 10.71
C ARG A 34 0.77 1.00 10.42
N ASN A 35 1.22 0.01 9.66
CA ASN A 35 2.63 -0.14 9.31
C ASN A 35 3.06 0.84 8.20
N VAL A 36 2.21 1.09 7.21
CA VAL A 36 2.45 2.05 6.12
C VAL A 36 2.69 3.46 6.65
N ASN A 37 1.90 3.90 7.63
CA ASN A 37 2.01 5.22 8.24
C ASN A 37 2.71 5.19 9.62
N HIS A 38 3.62 4.24 9.84
CA HIS A 38 4.25 4.07 11.15
C HIS A 38 5.03 5.34 11.56
N PRO A 39 4.84 5.88 12.79
CA PRO A 39 5.39 7.17 13.19
C PRO A 39 6.93 7.22 13.20
N ALA A 40 7.59 6.08 13.37
CA ALA A 40 9.05 5.99 13.30
C ALA A 40 9.62 6.15 11.88
N LEU A 41 8.80 6.04 10.82
CA LEU A 41 9.26 6.21 9.44
C LEU A 41 9.31 7.70 9.07
N PRO A 42 10.37 8.17 8.39
CA PRO A 42 10.37 9.47 7.71
C PRO A 42 9.29 9.53 6.62
N ASN A 43 8.78 10.73 6.30
CA ASN A 43 7.70 10.92 5.33
C ASN A 43 7.95 10.22 3.99
N ARG A 44 9.16 10.33 3.43
CA ARG A 44 9.53 9.66 2.17
C ARG A 44 9.33 8.13 2.21
N LEU A 45 9.58 7.50 3.35
CA LEU A 45 9.39 6.05 3.50
C LEU A 45 7.92 5.68 3.74
N ARG A 46 7.13 6.59 4.31
CA ARG A 46 5.66 6.41 4.40
C ARG A 46 5.03 6.52 3.01
N ASP A 47 5.46 7.49 2.21
CA ASP A 47 5.03 7.65 0.81
C ASP A 47 5.38 6.40 0.00
N LEU A 48 6.61 5.89 0.15
CA LEU A 48 7.03 4.64 -0.48
C LEU A 48 6.17 3.46 -0.02
N SER A 49 5.95 3.30 1.28
CA SER A 49 5.11 2.24 1.84
C SER A 49 3.68 2.30 1.30
N TRP A 50 3.13 3.51 1.15
CA TRP A 50 1.80 3.73 0.58
C TRP A 50 1.75 3.31 -0.89
N MET A 51 2.75 3.71 -1.69
CA MET A 51 2.85 3.30 -3.10
C MET A 51 2.97 1.79 -3.26
N VAL A 52 3.71 1.12 -2.36
CA VAL A 52 3.86 -0.34 -2.33
C VAL A 52 2.54 -1.03 -2.00
N ALA A 53 1.83 -0.58 -0.96
CA ALA A 53 0.55 -1.15 -0.54
C ALA A 53 -0.53 -1.02 -1.63
N HIS A 54 -0.44 0.02 -2.46
CA HIS A 54 -1.34 0.25 -3.59
C HIS A 54 -0.86 -0.38 -4.91
N GLU A 55 0.30 -1.04 -4.94
CA GLU A 55 0.89 -1.62 -6.16
C GLU A 55 1.09 -0.61 -7.32
N ILE A 56 1.41 0.65 -7.00
CA ILE A 56 1.52 1.72 -8.00
C ILE A 56 2.96 2.11 -8.36
N LEU A 57 3.96 1.40 -7.85
CA LEU A 57 5.34 1.64 -8.24
C LEU A 57 5.55 1.38 -9.75
N PRO A 58 6.48 2.12 -10.39
CA PRO A 58 6.77 1.97 -11.81
C PRO A 58 7.63 0.72 -12.09
N VAL A 59 7.10 -0.46 -11.78
CA VAL A 59 7.70 -1.76 -12.14
C VAL A 59 7.39 -2.11 -13.60
N ARG A 60 8.19 -2.96 -14.23
CA ARG A 60 8.08 -3.31 -15.66
C ARG A 60 6.71 -3.84 -16.04
N SER A 61 6.06 -4.64 -15.18
CA SER A 61 4.69 -5.10 -15.45
C SER A 61 3.68 -3.96 -15.59
N VAL A 62 3.74 -2.96 -14.71
CA VAL A 62 2.87 -1.77 -14.73
C VAL A 62 3.23 -0.84 -15.89
N MET A 63 4.52 -0.66 -16.15
CA MET A 63 4.97 0.18 -17.27
C MET A 63 4.59 -0.45 -18.62
N HIS A 64 4.76 -1.75 -18.78
CA HIS A 64 4.43 -2.48 -20.01
C HIS A 64 2.93 -2.46 -20.29
N SER A 65 2.08 -2.68 -19.27
CA SER A 65 0.61 -2.63 -19.45
C SER A 65 0.11 -1.24 -19.86
N ARG A 66 0.90 -0.19 -19.62
CA ARG A 66 0.63 1.20 -20.02
C ARG A 66 1.38 1.63 -21.29
N GLY A 67 2.09 0.72 -21.97
CA GLY A 67 2.86 1.04 -23.17
C GLY A 67 4.11 1.88 -22.93
N MET A 68 4.57 2.00 -21.69
CA MET A 68 5.76 2.78 -21.30
C MET A 68 7.05 1.94 -21.23
N SER A 69 6.95 0.61 -21.34
CA SER A 69 8.09 -0.31 -21.37
C SER A 69 7.86 -1.36 -22.44
N ALA A 70 8.90 -1.70 -23.22
CA ALA A 70 8.85 -2.75 -24.23
C ALA A 70 8.74 -4.17 -23.63
N HIS A 71 9.18 -4.34 -22.37
CA HIS A 71 9.17 -5.62 -21.68
C HIS A 71 8.52 -5.50 -20.30
N ALA A 72 7.82 -6.56 -19.88
CA ALA A 72 7.24 -6.70 -18.55
C ALA A 72 8.16 -7.43 -17.54
N THR A 73 9.33 -7.89 -18.01
CA THR A 73 10.28 -8.71 -17.25
C THR A 73 11.30 -7.85 -16.49
N CYS A 74 11.83 -8.42 -15.42
CA CYS A 74 12.86 -7.81 -14.58
C CYS A 74 14.09 -7.49 -15.43
N PRO A 75 14.62 -6.25 -15.37
CA PRO A 75 15.80 -5.85 -16.14
C PRO A 75 17.09 -6.44 -15.58
N ARG A 76 17.04 -7.12 -14.42
CA ARG A 76 18.21 -7.77 -13.83
C ARG A 76 18.71 -8.89 -14.74
N PRO A 77 20.00 -8.88 -15.14
CA PRO A 77 20.60 -9.97 -15.88
C PRO A 77 20.41 -11.31 -15.16
N GLY A 78 19.97 -12.35 -15.88
CA GLY A 78 19.76 -13.68 -15.33
C GLY A 78 18.46 -13.89 -14.55
N CYS A 79 17.65 -12.85 -14.31
CA CYS A 79 16.37 -13.01 -13.63
C CYS A 79 15.24 -13.38 -14.61
N GLY A 80 14.92 -12.50 -15.56
CA GLY A 80 13.91 -12.74 -16.60
C GLY A 80 12.46 -12.91 -16.12
N ALA A 81 12.19 -12.96 -14.81
CA ALA A 81 10.84 -13.09 -14.25
C ALA A 81 10.00 -11.81 -14.47
N PRO A 82 8.65 -11.88 -14.50
CA PRO A 82 7.80 -10.69 -14.52
C PRO A 82 8.10 -9.77 -13.33
N GLU A 83 8.39 -8.49 -13.58
CA GLU A 83 8.70 -7.55 -12.51
C GLU A 83 7.42 -6.96 -11.91
N SER A 84 7.00 -7.49 -10.77
CA SER A 84 5.99 -6.91 -9.89
C SER A 84 6.64 -6.14 -8.74
N VAL A 85 5.85 -5.38 -7.96
CA VAL A 85 6.32 -4.76 -6.70
C VAL A 85 6.86 -5.83 -5.75
N ARG A 86 6.15 -6.95 -5.65
CA ARG A 86 6.54 -8.08 -4.81
C ARG A 86 7.89 -8.66 -5.26
N HIS A 87 8.03 -8.85 -6.57
CA HIS A 87 9.25 -9.34 -7.15
C HIS A 87 10.43 -8.41 -6.84
N LEU A 88 10.28 -7.12 -7.13
CA LEU A 88 11.34 -6.12 -6.93
C LEU A 88 11.83 -6.04 -5.48
N LEU A 89 10.92 -6.13 -4.50
CA LEU A 89 11.25 -5.90 -3.09
C LEU A 89 11.63 -7.16 -2.31
N TRP A 90 11.08 -8.33 -2.64
CA TRP A 90 11.25 -9.54 -1.82
C TRP A 90 11.70 -10.79 -2.57
N GLU A 91 11.39 -10.94 -3.86
CA GLU A 91 11.65 -12.22 -4.57
C GLU A 91 12.87 -12.15 -5.50
N CYS A 92 13.20 -10.96 -6.01
CA CYS A 92 14.35 -10.75 -6.87
C CYS A 92 15.62 -10.84 -6.02
N SER A 93 16.23 -12.04 -5.96
CA SER A 93 17.50 -12.23 -5.28
C SER A 93 18.56 -11.34 -5.93
N ALA A 94 19.25 -10.55 -5.10
CA ALA A 94 20.28 -9.65 -5.58
C ALA A 94 21.59 -10.38 -5.99
N ALA A 95 21.66 -11.70 -5.81
CA ALA A 95 22.90 -12.46 -5.81
C ALA A 95 23.03 -13.40 -7.01
N VAL A 96 24.02 -13.11 -7.86
CA VAL A 96 24.95 -14.10 -8.41
C VAL A 96 26.35 -13.54 -8.21
#